data_AF-A0A8X6G3N0-F1
#
_entry.id   AF-A0A8X6G3N0-F1
#
_cell.length_a   1.000
_cell.length_b   1.000
_cell.length_c   1.000
_cell.angle_alpha   90.00
_cell.angle_beta   90.00
_cell.angle_gamma   90.00
#
_symmetry.space_group_name_H-M   'P 1'
#
loop_
_entity.id
_entity.type
_entity.pdbx_description
1 polymer ?
#
loop_
_entity_poly.entity_id
_entity_poly.type
_entity_poly.pdbx_seq_one_letter_code
_entity_poly.pdbx_strand_id
1 'polypeptide(L)'
;WGWLGFSAGSTTGIVDDKWKYSSRASVTTILASSGGGLIGMLFSFYVKNGIHDVPILMNAVMGSLVAISGGCTIVRPWEALVIGMVAGFLVLISIPLIDKLHIDDPTNTFAVHGIAGAWGHAGHWFVFN
;
A
#
# COMPACT_ATOMS: atom_id res chain seq x y z
N TRP A 1 -8.75 -5.50 7.65
CA TRP A 1 -10.21 -5.50 7.48
C TRP A 1 -10.82 -4.10 7.46
N GLY A 2 -10.52 -3.20 8.41
CA GLY A 2 -11.06 -1.82 8.40
C GLY A 2 -10.81 -1.02 7.10
N TRP A 3 -9.65 -1.21 6.45
CA TRP A 3 -9.29 -0.50 5.21
C TRP A 3 -10.21 -0.80 4.02
N LEU A 4 -10.86 -1.97 3.99
CA LEU A 4 -11.86 -2.30 2.98
C LEU A 4 -13.10 -1.43 3.16
N GLY A 5 -13.56 -1.26 4.40
CA GLY A 5 -14.65 -0.35 4.73
C GLY A 5 -14.30 1.11 4.40
N PHE A 6 -13.06 1.53 4.66
CA PHE A 6 -12.57 2.87 4.28
C PHE A 6 -12.59 3.07 2.75
N SER A 7 -12.01 2.13 1.99
CA SER A 7 -11.90 2.23 0.52
C SER A 7 -13.27 2.15 -0.16
N ALA A 8 -14.07 1.14 0.22
CA ALA A 8 -15.39 0.89 -0.34
C ALA A 8 -16.42 1.95 0.09
N GLY A 9 -16.34 2.41 1.34
CA GLY A 9 -17.23 3.43 1.90
C GLY A 9 -17.00 4.82 1.32
N SER A 10 -15.77 5.13 0.89
CA SER A 10 -15.42 6.40 0.22
C SER A 10 -16.16 6.61 -1.11
N THR A 11 -16.86 5.60 -1.63
CA THR A 11 -17.71 5.71 -2.83
C THR A 11 -19.08 6.35 -2.58
N THR A 12 -19.38 6.77 -1.34
CA THR A 12 -20.64 7.44 -0.95
C THR A 12 -21.91 6.59 -1.11
N GLY A 13 -21.76 5.26 -1.14
CA GLY A 13 -22.87 4.31 -1.13
C GLY A 13 -22.88 3.35 -2.31
N ILE A 14 -23.90 2.49 -2.34
CA ILE A 14 -24.08 1.43 -3.35
C ILE A 14 -25.30 1.67 -4.28
N VAL A 15 -26.09 2.69 -3.97
CA VAL A 15 -27.28 3.10 -4.73
C VAL A 15 -26.85 3.79 -6.04
N ASP A 16 -27.72 3.78 -7.05
CA ASP A 16 -27.48 4.42 -8.36
C ASP A 16 -26.22 3.89 -9.07
N ASP A 17 -26.07 2.56 -9.17
CA ASP A 17 -24.94 1.89 -9.81
C ASP A 17 -23.55 2.13 -9.18
N LYS A 18 -23.49 2.84 -8.04
CA LYS A 18 -22.24 3.10 -7.32
C LYS A 18 -21.57 1.85 -6.75
N TRP A 19 -22.32 0.75 -6.64
CA TRP A 19 -21.79 -0.56 -6.25
C TRP A 19 -20.56 -0.98 -7.09
N LYS A 20 -20.51 -0.62 -8.38
CA LYS A 20 -19.37 -0.93 -9.26
C LYS A 20 -18.06 -0.31 -8.76
N TYR A 21 -18.11 0.94 -8.30
CA TYR A 21 -16.96 1.62 -7.72
C TYR A 21 -16.57 1.03 -6.37
N SER A 22 -17.57 0.68 -5.54
CA SER A 22 -17.33 0.10 -4.22
C SER A 22 -16.70 -1.29 -4.31
N SER A 23 -17.17 -2.11 -5.25
CA SER A 23 -16.58 -3.41 -5.58
C SER A 23 -15.17 -3.25 -6.14
N ARG A 24 -14.96 -2.31 -7.05
CA ARG A 24 -13.62 -2.04 -7.62
C ARG A 24 -12.63 -1.64 -6.52
N ALA A 25 -13.00 -0.69 -5.67
CA ALA A 25 -12.18 -0.24 -4.54
C ALA A 25 -11.80 -1.39 -3.60
N SER A 26 -12.74 -2.29 -3.31
CA SER A 26 -12.46 -3.46 -2.48
C SER A 26 -11.44 -4.40 -3.13
N VAL A 27 -11.62 -4.71 -4.41
CA VAL A 27 -10.73 -5.61 -5.17
C VAL A 27 -9.33 -5.01 -5.29
N THR A 28 -9.22 -3.74 -5.65
CA THR A 28 -7.93 -3.05 -5.81
C THR A 28 -7.20 -2.95 -4.47
N THR A 29 -7.91 -2.72 -3.37
CA THR A 29 -7.30 -2.67 -2.03
C THR A 29 -6.75 -4.02 -1.61
N ILE A 30 -7.46 -5.12 -1.89
CA ILE A 30 -6.96 -6.48 -1.64
C ILE A 30 -5.73 -6.76 -2.49
N LEU A 31 -5.77 -6.46 -3.79
CA LEU A 31 -4.63 -6.71 -4.68
C LEU A 31 -3.41 -5.87 -4.32
N ALA A 32 -3.57 -4.59 -4.00
CA ALA A 32 -2.46 -3.75 -3.54
C ALA A 32 -1.86 -4.29 -2.24
N SER A 33 -2.70 -4.67 -1.26
CA SER A 33 -2.22 -5.27 -0.01
C SER A 33 -1.48 -6.60 -0.24
N SER A 34 -1.92 -7.39 -1.23
CA SER A 34 -1.27 -8.65 -1.61
C SER A 34 0.09 -8.41 -2.27
N GLY A 35 0.18 -7.39 -3.14
CA GLY A 35 1.45 -6.98 -3.77
C GLY A 35 2.46 -6.48 -2.74
N GLY A 36 2.02 -5.65 -1.80
CA GLY A 36 2.82 -5.22 -0.64
C GLY A 36 3.30 -6.39 0.21
N GLY A 37 2.40 -7.32 0.52
CA GLY A 37 2.71 -8.53 1.28
C GLY A 37 3.73 -9.43 0.57
N LEU A 38 3.60 -9.60 -0.74
CA LEU A 38 4.57 -10.38 -1.54
C LEU A 38 5.96 -9.75 -1.46
N ILE A 39 6.05 -8.43 -1.65
CA ILE A 39 7.32 -7.71 -1.53
C ILE A 39 7.88 -7.78 -0.12
N GLY A 40 7.05 -7.60 0.91
CA GLY A 40 7.49 -7.73 2.31
C GLY A 40 8.01 -9.12 2.63
N MET A 41 7.38 -10.17 2.09
CA MET A 41 7.81 -11.55 2.26
C MET A 41 9.17 -11.81 1.59
N LEU A 42 9.32 -11.39 0.33
CA LEU A 42 10.56 -11.53 -0.43
C LEU A 42 11.71 -10.72 0.19
N PHE A 43 11.43 -9.47 0.56
CA PHE A 43 12.42 -8.58 1.17
C PHE A 43 12.86 -9.10 2.53
N SER A 44 11.93 -9.54 3.38
CA SER A 44 12.26 -10.13 4.66
C SER A 44 13.13 -11.37 4.49
N PHE A 45 12.77 -12.26 3.57
CA PHE A 45 13.55 -13.48 3.31
C PHE A 45 14.99 -13.15 2.93
N TYR A 46 15.17 -12.14 2.07
CA TYR A 46 16.49 -11.71 1.64
C TYR A 46 17.32 -11.06 2.76
N VAL A 47 16.74 -10.12 3.51
CA VAL A 47 17.47 -9.35 4.53
C VAL A 47 17.72 -10.15 5.82
N LYS A 48 16.83 -11.08 6.16
CA LYS A 48 16.90 -11.87 7.40
C LYS A 48 17.42 -13.29 7.15
N ASN A 49 18.16 -13.52 6.07
CA ASN A 49 18.81 -14.80 5.74
C ASN A 49 17.85 -16.00 5.75
N GLY A 50 16.71 -15.86 5.09
CA GLY A 50 15.71 -16.92 4.93
C GLY A 50 14.57 -16.90 5.97
N ILE A 51 14.57 -15.93 6.89
CA ILE A 51 13.55 -15.79 7.93
C ILE A 51 12.52 -14.73 7.53
N HIS A 52 11.24 -15.01 7.78
CA HIS A 52 10.16 -14.04 7.60
C HIS A 52 9.86 -13.33 8.92
N ASP A 53 10.11 -12.03 8.95
CA ASP A 53 9.91 -11.13 10.09
C ASP A 53 8.56 -10.42 9.92
N VAL A 54 7.66 -10.62 10.88
CA VAL A 54 6.28 -10.12 10.83
C VAL A 54 6.23 -8.59 10.73
N PRO A 55 6.98 -7.81 11.52
CA PRO A 55 7.10 -6.36 11.37
C PRO A 55 7.40 -5.86 9.96
N ILE A 56 8.34 -6.51 9.24
CA ILE A 56 8.69 -6.14 7.85
C ILE A 56 7.48 -6.34 6.95
N LEU A 57 6.84 -7.50 7.05
CA LEU A 57 5.65 -7.82 6.27
C LEU A 57 4.51 -6.83 6.55
N MET A 58 4.25 -6.52 7.82
CA MET A 58 3.18 -5.60 8.23
C MET A 58 3.41 -4.19 7.72
N ASN A 59 4.63 -3.65 7.83
CA ASN A 59 4.96 -2.32 7.31
C ASN A 59 4.78 -2.24 5.78
N ALA A 60 5.17 -3.28 5.05
CA ALA A 60 4.99 -3.35 3.60
C ALA A 60 3.50 -3.37 3.20
N VAL A 61 2.69 -4.19 3.88
CA VAL A 61 1.24 -4.26 3.66
C VAL A 61 0.56 -2.93 4.01
N MET A 62 0.94 -2.30 5.13
CA MET A 62 0.38 -1.02 5.55
C MET A 62 0.71 0.10 4.56
N GLY A 63 1.96 0.20 4.11
CA GLY A 63 2.35 1.17 3.08
C GLY A 63 1.56 1.02 1.78
N SER A 64 1.33 -0.23 1.38
CA SER A 64 0.58 -0.54 0.16
C SER A 64 -0.89 -0.17 0.25
N LEU A 65 -1.50 -0.36 1.42
CA LEU A 65 -2.87 0.08 1.70
C LEU A 65 -3.00 1.61 1.68
N VAL A 66 -2.00 2.33 2.20
CA VAL A 66 -1.99 3.80 2.09
C VAL A 66 -1.88 4.23 0.63
N ALA A 67 -0.93 3.69 -0.13
CA ALA A 67 -0.67 4.09 -1.50
C ALA A 67 -1.90 3.92 -2.42
N ILE A 68 -2.67 2.83 -2.26
CA ILE A 68 -3.84 2.58 -3.10
C ILE A 68 -5.06 3.45 -2.73
N SER A 69 -5.06 4.09 -1.57
CA SER A 69 -6.25 4.77 -1.03
C SER A 69 -6.78 5.86 -1.97
N GLY A 70 -5.88 6.64 -2.59
CA GLY A 70 -6.26 7.70 -3.53
C GLY A 70 -6.75 7.22 -4.90
N GLY A 71 -6.37 6.00 -5.30
CA GLY A 71 -6.65 5.44 -6.63
C GLY A 71 -7.63 4.25 -6.63
N CYS A 72 -8.08 3.78 -5.47
CA CYS A 72 -8.82 2.52 -5.34
C CYS A 72 -10.08 2.43 -6.23
N THR A 73 -10.75 3.55 -6.48
CA THR A 73 -11.96 3.57 -7.30
C THR A 73 -11.70 3.71 -8.78
N ILE A 74 -10.47 3.90 -9.24
CA ILE A 74 -10.13 4.32 -10.61
C ILE A 74 -9.05 3.46 -11.28
N VAL A 75 -8.13 2.88 -10.50
CA VAL A 75 -7.10 1.92 -10.97
C VAL A 75 -7.69 0.60 -11.45
N ARG A 76 -6.99 -0.02 -12.40
CA ARG A 76 -7.26 -1.40 -12.80
C ARG A 76 -6.70 -2.38 -11.76
N PRO A 77 -7.28 -3.57 -11.62
CA PRO A 77 -6.82 -4.57 -10.66
C PRO A 77 -5.32 -4.91 -10.75
N TRP A 78 -4.77 -5.05 -11.95
CA TRP A 78 -3.35 -5.38 -12.14
C TRP A 78 -2.43 -4.21 -11.75
N GLU A 79 -2.87 -2.97 -11.95
CA GLU A 79 -2.12 -1.75 -11.59
C GLU A 79 -2.05 -1.62 -10.08
N ALA A 80 -3.15 -1.91 -9.38
CA ALA A 80 -3.20 -1.90 -7.92
C ALA A 80 -2.14 -2.83 -7.31
N LEU A 81 -1.95 -4.01 -7.90
CA LEU A 81 -0.91 -4.96 -7.48
C LEU A 81 0.48 -4.33 -7.60
N VAL A 82 0.79 -3.70 -8.74
CA VAL A 82 2.10 -3.07 -9.01
C VAL A 82 2.33 -1.87 -8.10
N ILE A 83 1.33 -0.99 -7.94
CA ILE A 83 1.41 0.17 -7.03
C ILE A 83 1.69 -0.31 -5.61
N GLY A 84 1.00 -1.36 -5.15
CA GLY A 84 1.23 -1.97 -3.85
C GLY A 84 2.65 -2.54 -3.70
N MET A 85 3.14 -3.30 -4.69
CA MET A 85 4.51 -3.82 -4.67
C MET A 85 5.56 -2.72 -4.51
N VAL A 86 5.46 -1.65 -5.31
CA VAL A 86 6.43 -0.55 -5.26
C VAL A 86 6.29 0.23 -3.95
N ALA A 87 5.06 0.50 -3.48
CA ALA A 87 4.82 1.16 -2.21
C ALA A 87 5.45 0.39 -1.04
N GLY A 88 5.18 -0.93 -0.96
CA GLY A 88 5.76 -1.79 0.06
C GLY A 88 7.28 -1.78 0.04
N PHE A 89 7.89 -1.82 -1.14
CA PHE A 89 9.35 -1.73 -1.29
C PHE A 89 9.89 -0.38 -0.79
N LEU A 90 9.28 0.73 -1.22
CA LEU A 90 9.69 2.09 -0.82
C LEU A 90 9.61 2.29 0.70
N VAL A 91 8.56 1.79 1.34
CA VAL A 91 8.44 1.83 2.80
C VAL A 91 9.60 1.09 3.46
N LEU A 92 9.87 -0.15 3.02
CA LEU A 92 10.91 -0.98 3.63
C LEU A 92 12.33 -0.42 3.50
N ILE A 93 12.65 0.24 2.38
CA ILE A 93 13.95 0.90 2.23
C ILE A 93 14.01 2.22 3.01
N SER A 94 12.88 2.89 3.21
CA SER A 94 12.85 4.20 3.83
C SER A 94 13.01 4.18 5.35
N ILE A 95 12.50 3.15 6.02
CA ILE A 95 12.63 2.97 7.47
C ILE A 95 14.11 3.08 7.93
N PRO A 96 15.04 2.25 7.42
CA PRO A 96 16.44 2.34 7.84
C PRO A 96 17.14 3.63 7.38
N LEU A 97 16.59 4.34 6.38
CA LEU A 97 17.11 5.66 5.97
C LEU A 97 16.69 6.75 6.95
N ILE A 98 15.44 6.72 7.44
CA ILE A 98 14.92 7.65 8.45
C ILE A 98 15.69 7.46 9.76
N ASP A 99 15.93 6.21 10.17
CA ASP A 99 16.73 5.88 11.35
C ASP A 99 18.15 6.45 11.24
N LYS A 100 18.78 6.34 10.06
CA LYS A 100 20.12 6.90 9.79
C LYS A 100 20.15 8.43 9.80
N LEU A 101 19.03 9.09 9.55
CA LEU A 101 18.89 10.54 9.67
C LEU A 101 18.64 10.99 11.13
N HIS A 102 18.62 10.03 12.07
CA HIS A 102 18.33 10.27 13.49
C HIS A 102 16.97 10.98 13.71
N ILE A 103 16.00 10.68 12.85
CA ILE A 103 14.61 11.13 13.00
C ILE A 103 13.88 10.06 13.81
N ASP A 104 13.36 10.44 14.96
CA ASP A 104 12.60 9.52 15.83
C ASP A 104 11.19 9.29 15.27
N ASP A 105 11.02 8.18 14.54
CA ASP A 105 9.73 7.69 14.03
C ASP A 105 9.40 6.32 14.66
N PRO A 106 8.89 6.30 15.90
CA PRO A 106 8.79 5.08 16.72
C PRO A 106 7.86 4.01 16.13
N THR A 107 6.96 4.40 15.21
CA THR A 107 5.98 3.51 14.59
C THR A 107 6.14 3.41 13.08
N ASN A 108 7.22 3.96 12.50
CA ASN A 108 7.42 4.07 11.06
C ASN A 108 6.27 4.78 10.33
N THR A 109 5.59 5.71 11.00
CA THR A 109 4.39 6.39 10.48
C THR A 109 4.73 7.22 9.26
N PHE A 110 5.87 7.91 9.26
CA PHE A 110 6.27 8.77 8.16
C PHE A 110 6.62 7.94 6.92
N ALA A 111 7.31 6.81 7.09
CA ALA A 111 7.56 5.87 6.01
C ALA A 111 6.25 5.36 5.41
N VAL A 112 5.37 4.83 6.26
CA VAL A 112 4.11 4.20 5.83
C VAL A 112 3.13 5.21 5.23
N HIS A 113 2.98 6.40 5.80
CA HIS A 113 1.97 7.36 5.37
C HIS A 113 2.53 8.43 4.42
N GLY A 114 3.68 9.02 4.76
CA GLY A 114 4.30 10.08 3.98
C GLY A 114 4.83 9.56 2.65
N ILE A 115 5.73 8.58 2.70
CA ILE A 115 6.41 8.07 1.50
C ILE A 115 5.46 7.23 0.65
N ALA A 116 4.72 6.29 1.26
CA ALA A 116 3.78 5.48 0.50
C ALA A 116 2.60 6.31 -0.03
N GLY A 117 2.15 7.33 0.70
CA GLY A 117 1.13 8.27 0.22
C GLY A 117 1.60 9.11 -0.95
N ALA A 118 2.83 9.65 -0.90
CA ALA A 118 3.43 10.37 -2.01
C ALA A 118 3.57 9.49 -3.26
N TRP A 119 4.02 8.24 -3.08
CA TRP A 119 4.06 7.27 -4.17
C TRP A 119 2.66 6.93 -4.69
N GLY A 120 1.67 6.72 -3.84
CA GLY A 120 0.30 6.46 -4.26
C GLY A 120 -0.26 7.56 -5.16
N HIS A 121 0.01 8.82 -4.82
CA HIS A 121 -0.39 9.96 -5.63
C HIS A 121 0.35 10.00 -6.98
N ALA A 122 1.65 9.74 -6.98
CA ALA A 122 2.47 9.73 -8.20
C ALA A 122 2.19 8.52 -9.10
N GLY A 123 2.13 7.31 -8.55
CA GLY A 123 1.88 6.06 -9.26
C GLY A 123 0.51 6.03 -9.93
N HIS A 124 -0.49 6.66 -9.30
CA HIS A 124 -1.78 6.89 -9.95
C HIS A 124 -1.70 7.87 -11.14
N TRP A 125 -0.67 8.71 -11.23
CA TRP A 125 -0.51 9.62 -12.37
C TRP A 125 0.28 8.97 -13.52
N PHE A 126 1.30 8.18 -13.19
CA PHE A 126 2.17 7.51 -14.17
C PHE A 126 1.54 6.32 -14.88
N VAL A 127 0.62 5.61 -14.25
CA VAL A 127 -0.01 4.41 -14.83
C VAL A 127 -1.18 4.75 -15.78
N PHE A 128 -1.60 6.03 -15.81
CA PHE A 128 -2.82 6.50 -16.48
C PHE A 128 -2.59 7.47 -17.64
N ASN A 129 -1.32 7.78 -17.96
CA ASN A 129 -0.91 8.43 -19.21
C ASN A 129 -0.21 7.41 -20.10
#